data_AF-A0A6L5DX44-F1
#
_entry.id   AF-A0A6L5DX44-F1
#
_cell.length_a   1.000
_cell.length_b   1.000
_cell.length_c   1.000
_cell.angle_alpha   90.00
_cell.angle_beta   90.00
_cell.angle_gamma   90.00
#
_symmetry.space_group_name_H-M   'P 1'
#
loop_
_entity.id
_entity.type
_entity.pdbx_description
1 polymer ?
#
loop_
_entity_poly.entity_id
_entity_poly.type
_entity_poly.pdbx_seq_one_letter_code
_entity_poly.pdbx_strand_id
1 'polypeptide(L)'
;MKNLFNICAFVFALVLISTTSCRRVETKSDTKLKVGVFDKNGDSPWCIEDAIQALKIDPSIDCEVIRASQIVSDEILDFDAIVFPGGSGRSETQSLGESGMDRVVQLVKDKGIAVVGICAGAYIMSNTPDYPCLKLTGFEAIDIEHDHRGHGLAKFSLSEEGKKIFPELADRDISFCQYYEGPVLISANDEVEKTDLGTMLSDVHTVEGSPADMTNNRPFIVSAKLGKGKVASFVGHPECTPGMRWMLPRIVRWATNSEMISYPKSVVRPDFFKNEIIYTKDIQELQTKYYANLSGTKEEKLEAIDKVIELACWSSKKWIPGMLRDKDADVRAKASRAIVLLERTDALPDLEMAVVNEKNDDCKKQLQTSLQDLKLILGKNRK
;
A
#
# COMPACT_ATOMS: atom_id res chain seq x y z
N MET A 1 -1.17 -23.09 -90.38
CA MET A 1 -0.03 -22.24 -89.95
C MET A 1 -0.25 -21.91 -88.48
N LYS A 2 0.44 -22.63 -87.59
CA LYS A 2 1.41 -22.09 -86.62
C LYS A 2 0.82 -21.11 -85.59
N ASN A 3 0.68 -21.61 -84.35
CA ASN A 3 1.14 -21.02 -83.07
C ASN A 3 0.82 -19.53 -82.80
N LEU A 4 0.38 -19.06 -81.63
CA LEU A 4 1.02 -19.19 -80.32
C LEU A 4 0.17 -18.44 -79.26
N PHE A 5 0.04 -19.01 -78.05
CA PHE A 5 -0.06 -18.37 -76.72
C PHE A 5 -0.71 -16.98 -76.53
N ASN A 6 -1.78 -16.91 -75.72
CA ASN A 6 -1.64 -16.54 -74.29
C ASN A 6 -2.95 -16.73 -73.51
N ILE A 7 -2.83 -17.51 -72.44
CA ILE A 7 -3.84 -17.79 -71.41
C ILE A 7 -3.65 -16.75 -70.30
N CYS A 8 -4.68 -15.98 -69.98
CA CYS A 8 -4.76 -15.26 -68.71
C CYS A 8 -6.00 -15.76 -67.95
N ALA A 9 -5.78 -16.76 -67.09
CA ALA A 9 -6.75 -17.22 -66.12
C ALA A 9 -6.76 -16.25 -64.93
N PHE A 10 -7.88 -15.59 -64.68
CA PHE A 10 -8.15 -14.87 -63.44
C PHE A 10 -8.74 -15.84 -62.44
N VAL A 11 -7.92 -16.36 -61.53
CA VAL A 11 -8.37 -17.11 -60.35
C VAL A 11 -8.44 -16.12 -59.19
N PHE A 12 -9.65 -15.78 -58.75
CA PHE A 12 -9.88 -15.06 -57.50
C PHE A 12 -9.71 -16.05 -56.33
N ALA A 13 -8.54 -16.05 -55.71
CA ALA A 13 -8.34 -16.73 -54.43
C ALA A 13 -8.75 -15.77 -53.30
N LEU A 14 -9.90 -16.05 -52.68
CA LEU A 14 -10.36 -15.36 -51.47
C LEU A 14 -9.55 -15.89 -50.27
N VAL A 15 -8.48 -15.18 -49.89
CA VAL A 15 -7.73 -15.48 -48.67
C VAL A 15 -8.46 -14.83 -47.51
N LEU A 16 -9.21 -15.64 -46.74
CA LEU A 16 -9.72 -15.27 -45.42
C LEU A 16 -8.52 -15.19 -44.46
N ILE A 17 -7.95 -13.98 -44.32
CA ILE A 17 -6.99 -13.69 -43.26
C ILE A 17 -7.80 -13.55 -41.97
N SER A 18 -7.82 -14.61 -41.16
CA SER A 18 -8.24 -14.52 -39.77
C SER A 18 -7.22 -13.67 -39.02
N THR A 19 -7.47 -12.37 -38.90
CA THR A 19 -6.71 -11.52 -37.99
C THR A 19 -7.08 -11.93 -36.57
N THR A 20 -6.21 -12.72 -35.94
CA THR A 20 -6.13 -12.79 -34.48
C THR A 20 -5.89 -11.37 -34.00
N SER A 21 -6.97 -10.72 -33.56
CA SER A 21 -6.91 -9.43 -32.91
C SER A 21 -6.15 -9.63 -31.60
N CYS A 22 -4.83 -9.39 -31.64
CA CYS A 22 -4.06 -9.09 -30.45
C CYS A 22 -4.77 -7.88 -29.83
N ARG A 23 -5.53 -8.14 -28.78
CA ARG A 23 -6.21 -7.13 -27.97
C ARG A 23 -5.11 -6.24 -27.39
N ARG A 24 -4.79 -5.15 -28.09
CA ARG A 24 -3.87 -4.12 -27.61
C ARG A 24 -4.52 -3.57 -26.35
N VAL A 25 -3.94 -3.89 -25.19
CA VAL A 25 -4.30 -3.24 -23.93
C VAL A 25 -3.97 -1.77 -24.17
N GLU A 26 -4.99 -0.94 -24.33
CA GLU A 26 -4.83 0.51 -24.40
C GLU A 26 -4.28 0.95 -23.05
N THR A 27 -2.97 1.16 -23.00
CA THR A 27 -2.32 1.85 -21.89
C THR A 27 -2.84 3.28 -21.91
N LYS A 28 -3.67 3.67 -20.92
CA LYS A 28 -4.00 5.08 -20.67
C LYS A 28 -2.68 5.81 -20.41
N SER A 29 -2.21 6.61 -21.36
CA SER A 29 -1.06 7.50 -21.15
C SER A 29 -1.57 8.91 -20.83
N ASP A 30 -0.93 9.52 -19.84
CA ASP A 30 -0.93 10.96 -19.54
C ASP A 30 -2.13 11.56 -18.78
N THR A 31 -3.16 10.77 -18.42
CA THR A 31 -4.17 11.23 -17.45
C THR A 31 -3.74 10.91 -16.04
N LYS A 32 -3.83 11.90 -15.13
CA LYS A 32 -3.70 11.64 -13.69
C LYS A 32 -4.71 10.57 -13.27
N LEU A 33 -4.25 9.54 -12.56
CA LEU A 33 -5.11 8.53 -11.99
C LEU A 33 -5.85 9.11 -10.80
N LYS A 34 -7.19 9.01 -10.79
CA LYS A 34 -7.98 9.46 -9.65
C LYS A 34 -8.26 8.30 -8.71
N VAL A 35 -7.81 8.40 -7.47
CA VAL A 35 -7.85 7.31 -6.48
C VAL A 35 -8.59 7.76 -5.23
N GLY A 36 -9.64 7.04 -4.86
CA GLY A 36 -10.38 7.30 -3.62
C GLY A 36 -9.88 6.41 -2.49
N VAL A 37 -9.55 6.98 -1.33
CA VAL A 37 -9.26 6.21 -0.10
C VAL A 37 -10.51 6.23 0.77
N PHE A 38 -11.08 5.06 1.05
CA PHE A 38 -12.33 4.95 1.78
C PHE A 38 -12.19 5.37 3.26
N ASP A 39 -13.13 6.17 3.72
CA ASP A 39 -13.26 6.62 5.11
C ASP A 39 -14.64 6.27 5.67
N LYS A 40 -14.67 5.43 6.71
CA LYS A 40 -15.88 5.10 7.48
C LYS A 40 -16.16 6.13 8.59
N ASN A 41 -16.15 7.42 8.25
CA ASN A 41 -16.49 8.54 9.12
C ASN A 41 -15.41 8.99 10.14
N GLY A 42 -14.15 8.97 9.75
CA GLY A 42 -13.00 9.46 10.48
C GLY A 42 -12.33 8.42 11.39
N ASP A 43 -12.75 7.17 11.31
CA ASP A 43 -12.15 6.09 12.08
C ASP A 43 -10.86 5.58 11.41
N SER A 44 -9.86 5.19 12.21
CA SER A 44 -8.50 4.86 11.75
C SER A 44 -7.83 5.95 10.90
N PRO A 45 -7.83 7.22 11.34
CA PRO A 45 -7.37 8.36 10.53
C PRO A 45 -5.90 8.24 10.10
N TRP A 46 -5.09 7.54 10.89
CA TRP A 46 -3.70 7.30 10.55
C TRP A 46 -3.50 6.34 9.39
N CYS A 47 -4.32 5.30 9.27
CA CYS A 47 -4.24 4.37 8.14
C CYS A 47 -4.66 5.08 6.85
N ILE A 48 -5.68 5.94 6.93
CA ILE A 48 -6.13 6.79 5.82
C ILE A 48 -5.01 7.75 5.40
N GLU A 49 -4.39 8.47 6.36
CA GLU A 49 -3.30 9.40 6.08
C GLU A 49 -2.06 8.67 5.52
N ASP A 50 -1.66 7.53 6.10
CA ASP A 50 -0.53 6.73 5.62
C ASP A 50 -0.77 6.27 4.16
N ALA A 51 -1.97 5.82 3.83
CA ALA A 51 -2.37 5.43 2.46
C ALA A 51 -2.37 6.62 1.49
N ILE A 52 -2.98 7.75 1.87
CA ILE A 52 -2.97 8.98 1.06
C ILE A 52 -1.53 9.41 0.78
N GLN A 53 -0.69 9.50 1.82
CA GLN A 53 0.70 9.96 1.66
C GLN A 53 1.54 8.97 0.84
N ALA A 54 1.29 7.67 0.95
CA ALA A 54 1.94 6.66 0.11
C ALA A 54 1.51 6.78 -1.36
N LEU A 55 0.22 6.99 -1.64
CA LEU A 55 -0.26 7.27 -3.01
C LEU A 55 0.39 8.53 -3.60
N LYS A 56 0.64 9.54 -2.76
CA LYS A 56 1.25 10.80 -3.20
C LYS A 56 2.71 10.69 -3.67
N ILE A 57 3.40 9.59 -3.38
CA ILE A 57 4.74 9.27 -3.91
C ILE A 57 4.69 9.26 -5.45
N ASP A 58 3.58 8.83 -6.04
CA ASP A 58 3.37 8.94 -7.47
C ASP A 58 2.83 10.34 -7.84
N PRO A 59 3.55 11.14 -8.63
CA PRO A 59 3.10 12.46 -9.02
C PRO A 59 1.89 12.47 -9.97
N SER A 60 1.56 11.32 -10.57
CA SER A 60 0.43 11.16 -11.48
C SER A 60 -0.80 10.57 -10.80
N ILE A 61 -0.76 10.28 -9.50
CA ILE A 61 -1.93 9.87 -8.73
C ILE A 61 -2.50 11.11 -8.02
N ASP A 62 -3.73 11.46 -8.39
CA ASP A 62 -4.56 12.38 -7.63
C ASP A 62 -5.42 11.56 -6.68
N CYS A 63 -5.27 11.77 -5.38
CA CYS A 63 -5.95 10.96 -4.38
C CYS A 63 -6.69 11.82 -3.36
N GLU A 64 -7.91 11.38 -3.03
CA GLU A 64 -8.74 12.03 -2.04
C GLU A 64 -9.44 11.00 -1.15
N VAL A 65 -9.87 11.46 0.02
CA VAL A 65 -10.70 10.65 0.92
C VAL A 65 -12.11 10.60 0.36
N ILE A 66 -12.68 9.40 0.27
CA ILE A 66 -14.05 9.19 -0.20
C ILE A 66 -14.91 8.48 0.85
N ARG A 67 -16.22 8.69 0.78
CA ARG A 67 -17.20 8.11 1.70
C ARG A 67 -18.17 7.18 0.98
N ALA A 68 -18.94 6.42 1.75
CA ALA A 68 -19.98 5.54 1.23
C ALA A 68 -20.95 6.27 0.30
N SER A 69 -21.30 7.53 0.61
CA SER A 69 -22.18 8.37 -0.22
C SER A 69 -21.65 8.59 -1.64
N GLN A 70 -20.33 8.75 -1.81
CA GLN A 70 -19.71 8.90 -3.12
C GLN A 70 -19.67 7.55 -3.85
N ILE A 71 -19.38 6.45 -3.15
CA ILE A 71 -19.37 5.10 -3.73
C ILE A 71 -20.75 4.71 -4.31
N VAL A 72 -21.83 5.04 -3.59
CA VAL A 72 -23.20 4.72 -4.04
C VAL A 72 -23.75 5.70 -5.07
N SER A 73 -23.11 6.85 -5.29
CA SER A 73 -23.47 7.80 -6.33
C SER A 73 -22.67 7.54 -7.61
N ASP A 74 -22.95 8.31 -8.66
CA ASP A 74 -22.16 8.28 -9.90
C ASP A 74 -20.87 9.12 -9.82
N GLU A 75 -20.64 9.86 -8.71
CA GLU A 75 -19.37 10.55 -8.48
C GLU A 75 -18.19 9.57 -8.46
N ILE A 76 -18.42 8.32 -8.02
CA ILE A 76 -17.39 7.29 -8.02
C ILE A 76 -16.89 6.92 -9.43
N LEU A 77 -17.66 7.23 -10.48
CA LEU A 77 -17.27 6.94 -11.86
C LEU A 77 -16.15 7.86 -12.38
N ASP A 78 -15.86 8.95 -11.66
CA ASP A 78 -14.70 9.80 -11.93
C ASP A 78 -13.39 9.20 -11.42
N PHE A 79 -13.45 8.09 -10.67
CA PHE A 79 -12.29 7.44 -10.07
C PHE A 79 -11.85 6.22 -10.90
N ASP A 80 -10.54 6.02 -11.00
CA ASP A 80 -9.94 4.84 -11.61
C ASP A 80 -9.75 3.70 -10.58
N ALA A 81 -9.61 4.05 -9.29
CA ALA A 81 -9.41 3.07 -8.23
C ALA A 81 -10.00 3.49 -6.88
N ILE A 82 -10.32 2.48 -6.07
CA ILE A 82 -10.71 2.61 -4.66
C ILE A 82 -9.69 1.86 -3.79
N VAL A 83 -9.24 2.49 -2.71
CA VAL A 83 -8.40 1.86 -1.69
C VAL A 83 -9.20 1.74 -0.40
N PHE A 84 -9.33 0.52 0.10
CA PHE A 84 -9.78 0.24 1.47
C PHE A 84 -8.54 0.14 2.38
N PRO A 85 -8.31 1.12 3.26
CA PRO A 85 -7.12 1.16 4.11
C PRO A 85 -7.23 0.14 5.25
N GLY A 86 -6.23 0.15 6.15
CA GLY A 86 -6.34 -0.53 7.45
C GLY A 86 -7.41 0.10 8.35
N GLY A 87 -7.88 -0.67 9.33
CA GLY A 87 -8.98 -0.26 10.20
C GLY A 87 -9.76 -1.47 10.72
N SER A 88 -11.06 -1.51 10.50
CA SER A 88 -11.89 -2.67 10.90
C SER A 88 -12.85 -3.04 9.78
N GLY A 89 -12.61 -4.20 9.18
CA GLY A 89 -13.35 -4.64 7.99
C GLY A 89 -14.85 -4.78 8.23
N ARG A 90 -15.28 -5.22 9.43
CA ARG A 90 -16.71 -5.30 9.79
C ARG A 90 -17.36 -3.92 9.88
N SER A 91 -16.71 -2.98 10.55
CA SER A 91 -17.25 -1.62 10.68
C SER A 91 -17.22 -0.85 9.36
N GLU A 92 -16.22 -1.09 8.51
CA GLU A 92 -16.11 -0.47 7.18
C GLU A 92 -17.18 -1.00 6.23
N THR A 93 -17.38 -2.31 6.18
CA THR A 93 -18.50 -2.91 5.41
C THR A 93 -19.86 -2.48 5.96
N GLN A 94 -20.02 -2.37 7.28
CA GLN A 94 -21.23 -1.82 7.88
C GLN A 94 -21.47 -0.36 7.49
N SER A 95 -20.42 0.47 7.48
CA SER A 95 -20.52 1.87 7.05
C SER A 95 -20.81 2.01 5.56
N LEU A 96 -20.39 1.06 4.74
CA LEU A 96 -20.68 1.00 3.31
C LEU A 96 -22.14 0.55 3.06
N GLY A 97 -22.64 -0.35 3.89
CA GLY A 97 -23.96 -0.98 3.76
C GLY A 97 -24.02 -1.96 2.59
N GLU A 98 -25.05 -2.81 2.57
CA GLU A 98 -25.21 -3.86 1.55
C GLU A 98 -25.23 -3.29 0.12
N SER A 99 -25.99 -2.20 -0.09
CA SER A 99 -26.06 -1.53 -1.40
C SER A 99 -24.72 -0.96 -1.86
N GLY A 100 -23.91 -0.43 -0.94
CA GLY A 100 -22.57 0.06 -1.25
C GLY A 100 -21.61 -1.08 -1.56
N MET A 101 -21.70 -2.20 -0.84
CA MET A 101 -20.92 -3.40 -1.11
C MET A 101 -21.23 -3.95 -2.51
N ASP A 102 -22.51 -4.12 -2.85
CA ASP A 102 -22.95 -4.55 -4.18
C ASP A 102 -22.46 -3.59 -5.26
N ARG A 103 -22.52 -2.28 -4.98
CA ARG A 103 -22.04 -1.25 -5.90
C ARG A 103 -20.55 -1.39 -6.16
N VAL A 104 -19.70 -1.59 -5.15
CA VAL A 104 -18.26 -1.81 -5.36
C VAL A 104 -18.01 -3.03 -6.24
N VAL A 105 -18.71 -4.14 -6.00
CA VAL A 105 -18.59 -5.35 -6.82
C VAL A 105 -18.97 -5.08 -8.29
N GLN A 106 -20.05 -4.32 -8.53
CA GLN A 106 -20.47 -3.91 -9.88
C GLN A 106 -19.45 -2.98 -10.54
N LEU A 107 -18.88 -2.02 -9.80
CA LEU A 107 -17.87 -1.10 -10.33
C LEU A 107 -16.64 -1.86 -10.83
N VAL A 108 -16.18 -2.88 -10.08
CA VAL A 108 -15.08 -3.76 -10.52
C VAL A 108 -15.48 -4.54 -11.77
N LYS A 109 -16.60 -5.26 -11.73
CA LYS A 109 -17.00 -6.17 -12.81
C LYS A 109 -17.35 -5.43 -14.11
N ASP A 110 -18.12 -4.35 -14.02
CA ASP A 110 -18.80 -3.74 -15.17
C ASP A 110 -18.10 -2.49 -15.68
N LYS A 111 -17.49 -1.71 -14.77
CA LYS A 111 -16.79 -0.46 -15.10
C LYS A 111 -15.27 -0.62 -15.16
N GLY A 112 -14.73 -1.66 -14.51
CA GLY A 112 -13.30 -1.90 -14.48
C GLY A 112 -12.55 -1.00 -13.49
N ILE A 113 -13.24 -0.41 -12.52
CA ILE A 113 -12.61 0.34 -11.42
C ILE A 113 -11.76 -0.65 -10.62
N ALA A 114 -10.50 -0.29 -10.37
CA ALA A 114 -9.61 -1.10 -9.56
C ALA A 114 -9.97 -0.97 -8.08
N VAL A 115 -9.77 -2.05 -7.31
CA VAL A 115 -9.94 -1.99 -5.85
C VAL A 115 -8.74 -2.61 -5.15
N VAL A 116 -8.14 -1.88 -4.22
CA VAL A 116 -6.99 -2.32 -3.43
C VAL A 116 -7.34 -2.35 -1.95
N GLY A 117 -7.11 -3.48 -1.27
CA GLY A 117 -7.31 -3.62 0.18
C GLY A 117 -6.01 -3.67 0.95
N ILE A 118 -5.94 -3.05 2.13
CA ILE A 118 -4.79 -3.12 3.05
C ILE A 118 -5.29 -3.60 4.42
N CYS A 119 -4.73 -4.68 4.96
CA CYS A 119 -5.09 -5.24 6.27
C CYS A 119 -6.61 -5.45 6.43
N ALA A 120 -7.33 -4.55 7.11
CA ALA A 120 -8.79 -4.56 7.17
C ALA A 120 -9.44 -4.55 5.77
N GLY A 121 -8.89 -3.76 4.84
CA GLY A 121 -9.28 -3.81 3.44
C GLY A 121 -9.09 -5.20 2.81
N ALA A 122 -8.08 -5.98 3.21
CA ALA A 122 -7.92 -7.35 2.74
C ALA A 122 -9.02 -8.28 3.27
N TYR A 123 -9.51 -8.10 4.50
CA TYR A 123 -10.71 -8.79 5.00
C TYR A 123 -11.95 -8.43 4.18
N ILE A 124 -12.17 -7.13 3.92
CA ILE A 124 -13.31 -6.65 3.11
C ILE A 124 -13.29 -7.30 1.72
N MET A 125 -12.11 -7.43 1.11
CA MET A 125 -11.93 -7.96 -0.24
C MET A 125 -11.96 -9.50 -0.32
N SER A 126 -11.92 -10.19 0.81
CA SER A 126 -11.88 -11.65 0.90
C SER A 126 -13.18 -12.33 0.47
N ASN A 127 -13.15 -13.66 0.38
CA ASN A 127 -14.26 -14.55 0.10
C ASN A 127 -14.72 -15.31 1.36
N THR A 128 -14.42 -14.77 2.54
CA THR A 128 -14.59 -15.44 3.83
C THR A 128 -16.06 -15.74 4.14
N PRO A 129 -16.43 -17.01 4.37
CA PRO A 129 -17.77 -17.38 4.83
C PRO A 129 -18.16 -16.67 6.13
N ASP A 130 -19.43 -16.28 6.26
CA ASP A 130 -20.00 -15.65 7.45
C ASP A 130 -19.30 -14.35 7.92
N TYR A 131 -18.50 -13.73 7.04
CA TYR A 131 -17.91 -12.41 7.23
C TYR A 131 -18.49 -11.43 6.20
N PRO A 132 -18.81 -10.19 6.58
CA PRO A 132 -19.26 -9.17 5.61
C PRO A 132 -18.08 -8.78 4.70
N CYS A 133 -18.01 -9.40 3.52
CA CYS A 133 -16.96 -9.21 2.53
C CYS A 133 -17.54 -9.08 1.11
N LEU A 134 -16.73 -8.56 0.20
CA LEU A 134 -17.09 -8.28 -1.19
C LEU A 134 -16.90 -9.49 -2.13
N LYS A 135 -16.22 -10.54 -1.66
CA LYS A 135 -15.94 -11.77 -2.43
C LYS A 135 -15.20 -11.49 -3.75
N LEU A 136 -14.17 -10.65 -3.67
CA LEU A 136 -13.46 -10.14 -4.85
C LEU A 136 -12.12 -10.84 -5.10
N THR A 137 -11.45 -11.40 -4.11
CA THR A 137 -10.06 -11.86 -4.31
C THR A 137 -9.92 -13.34 -4.61
N GLY A 138 -10.94 -14.15 -4.29
CA GLY A 138 -10.82 -15.60 -4.37
C GLY A 138 -10.00 -16.23 -3.24
N PHE A 139 -9.66 -15.43 -2.22
CA PHE A 139 -9.00 -15.87 -1.00
C PHE A 139 -9.94 -15.66 0.19
N GLU A 140 -9.98 -16.62 1.10
CA GLU A 140 -10.74 -16.52 2.35
C GLU A 140 -9.78 -16.37 3.54
N ALA A 141 -10.21 -15.62 4.54
CA ALA A 141 -9.53 -15.51 5.81
C ALA A 141 -9.96 -16.68 6.71
N ILE A 142 -8.98 -17.38 7.27
CA ILE A 142 -9.20 -18.39 8.30
C ILE A 142 -8.85 -17.82 9.67
N ASP A 143 -9.29 -18.51 10.72
CA ASP A 143 -8.92 -18.20 12.11
C ASP A 143 -9.26 -16.75 12.50
N ILE A 144 -10.45 -16.32 12.06
CA ILE A 144 -10.98 -14.97 12.27
C ILE A 144 -11.30 -14.69 13.73
N GLU A 145 -11.50 -15.74 14.53
CA GLU A 145 -11.68 -15.66 15.97
C GLU A 145 -10.41 -15.23 16.71
N HIS A 146 -9.23 -15.38 16.08
CA HIS A 146 -7.93 -14.93 16.55
C HIS A 146 -7.34 -13.89 15.59
N ASP A 147 -8.14 -12.92 15.14
CA ASP A 147 -7.67 -11.81 14.29
C ASP A 147 -6.69 -10.90 15.05
N HIS A 148 -6.97 -10.61 16.33
CA HIS A 148 -6.07 -9.96 17.29
C HIS A 148 -4.93 -10.90 17.75
N ARG A 149 -4.19 -11.48 16.80
CA ARG A 149 -3.08 -12.43 17.05
C ARG A 149 -1.74 -11.79 17.38
N GLY A 150 -1.58 -10.53 17.02
CA GLY A 150 -0.34 -9.80 17.24
C GLY A 150 0.18 -9.06 16.03
N HIS A 151 1.35 -8.48 16.23
CA HIS A 151 1.93 -7.46 15.36
C HIS A 151 3.42 -7.71 15.14
N GLY A 152 3.98 -7.09 14.11
CA GLY A 152 5.42 -7.07 13.93
C GLY A 152 5.85 -6.48 12.60
N LEU A 153 7.14 -6.28 12.47
CA LEU A 153 7.78 -6.13 11.18
C LEU A 153 8.04 -7.52 10.61
N ALA A 154 7.10 -8.00 9.80
CA ALA A 154 7.07 -9.34 9.25
C ALA A 154 7.91 -9.48 7.97
N LYS A 155 8.39 -10.71 7.74
CA LYS A 155 9.06 -11.16 6.53
C LYS A 155 8.04 -11.57 5.49
N PHE A 156 8.30 -11.22 4.24
CA PHE A 156 7.62 -11.78 3.08
C PHE A 156 8.58 -11.98 1.91
N SER A 157 8.23 -12.88 1.01
CA SER A 157 8.88 -13.06 -0.29
C SER A 157 7.89 -12.79 -1.41
N LEU A 158 8.40 -12.51 -2.61
CA LEU A 158 7.56 -12.38 -3.81
C LEU A 158 7.52 -13.69 -4.59
N SER A 159 6.35 -14.01 -5.13
CA SER A 159 6.22 -15.02 -6.19
C SER A 159 6.78 -14.47 -7.51
N GLU A 160 6.94 -15.32 -8.53
CA GLU A 160 7.37 -14.87 -9.86
C GLU A 160 6.44 -13.81 -10.46
N GLU A 161 5.14 -13.92 -10.20
CA GLU A 161 4.12 -12.93 -10.58
C GLU A 161 4.29 -11.63 -9.79
N GLY A 162 4.58 -11.71 -8.49
CA GLY A 162 4.90 -10.56 -7.66
C GLY A 162 6.14 -9.81 -8.15
N LYS A 163 7.20 -10.52 -8.53
CA LYS A 163 8.44 -9.95 -9.06
C LYS A 163 8.22 -9.15 -10.35
N LYS A 164 7.24 -9.53 -11.18
CA LYS A 164 6.85 -8.77 -12.38
C LYS A 164 6.24 -7.41 -12.03
N ILE A 165 5.55 -7.29 -10.89
CA ILE A 165 4.91 -6.05 -10.43
C ILE A 165 5.90 -5.18 -9.64
N PHE A 166 6.75 -5.83 -8.83
CA PHE A 166 7.74 -5.20 -7.96
C PHE A 166 9.17 -5.64 -8.33
N PRO A 167 9.66 -5.31 -9.54
CA PRO A 167 11.00 -5.71 -10.00
C PRO A 167 12.12 -5.20 -9.09
N GLU A 168 11.91 -4.10 -8.36
CA GLU A 168 12.86 -3.57 -7.37
C GLU A 168 13.13 -4.52 -6.19
N LEU A 169 12.27 -5.53 -6.00
CA LEU A 169 12.41 -6.57 -4.99
C LEU A 169 12.72 -7.95 -5.61
N ALA A 170 12.90 -8.05 -6.93
CA ALA A 170 12.96 -9.34 -7.62
C ALA A 170 14.15 -10.22 -7.23
N ASP A 171 15.29 -9.59 -6.94
CA ASP A 171 16.52 -10.27 -6.53
C ASP A 171 16.60 -10.52 -5.01
N ARG A 172 15.51 -10.26 -4.26
CA ARG A 172 15.46 -10.44 -2.81
C ARG A 172 14.69 -11.70 -2.45
N ASP A 173 15.32 -12.54 -1.64
CA ASP A 173 14.63 -13.69 -1.04
C ASP A 173 13.66 -13.25 0.07
N ILE A 174 14.01 -12.18 0.80
CA ILE A 174 13.25 -11.68 1.95
C ILE A 174 13.13 -10.16 1.90
N SER A 175 11.91 -9.68 2.12
CA SER A 175 11.56 -8.28 2.34
C SER A 175 10.79 -8.14 3.66
N PHE A 176 10.75 -6.93 4.20
CA PHE A 176 10.13 -6.63 5.49
C PHE A 176 8.99 -5.64 5.35
N CYS A 177 7.86 -5.91 6.00
CA CYS A 177 6.68 -5.06 5.98
C CYS A 177 5.96 -5.13 7.33
N GLN A 178 5.41 -4.01 7.78
CA GLN A 178 4.58 -3.99 8.98
C GLN A 178 3.39 -4.93 8.82
N TYR A 179 3.10 -5.68 9.87
CA TYR A 179 1.95 -6.55 9.99
C TYR A 179 1.24 -6.23 11.31
N TYR A 180 -0.08 -6.09 11.23
CA TYR A 180 -0.92 -5.71 12.36
C TYR A 180 -2.28 -6.37 12.14
N GLU A 181 -2.39 -7.64 12.53
CA GLU A 181 -3.68 -8.36 12.52
C GLU A 181 -4.30 -8.50 11.13
N GLY A 182 -3.48 -8.46 10.08
CA GLY A 182 -3.96 -8.74 8.72
C GLY A 182 -4.49 -10.18 8.60
N PRO A 183 -5.39 -10.44 7.64
CA PRO A 183 -6.03 -11.74 7.51
C PRO A 183 -5.05 -12.86 7.19
N VAL A 184 -5.24 -14.01 7.84
CA VAL A 184 -4.58 -15.26 7.45
C VAL A 184 -5.31 -15.82 6.23
N LEU A 185 -4.78 -15.58 5.03
CA LEU A 185 -5.45 -15.97 3.80
C LEU A 185 -5.15 -17.42 3.40
N ILE A 186 -6.14 -18.08 2.82
CA ILE A 186 -5.99 -19.29 2.01
C ILE A 186 -6.79 -19.13 0.72
N SER A 187 -6.48 -19.96 -0.28
CA SER A 187 -7.32 -20.02 -1.49
C SER A 187 -8.72 -20.51 -1.13
N ALA A 188 -9.74 -19.71 -1.44
CA ALA A 188 -11.12 -20.15 -1.35
C ALA A 188 -11.43 -21.20 -2.43
N ASN A 189 -12.43 -22.05 -2.17
CA ASN A 189 -12.92 -23.01 -3.15
C ASN A 189 -13.90 -22.33 -4.13
N ASP A 190 -13.35 -21.62 -5.11
CA ASP A 190 -14.11 -20.88 -6.13
C ASP A 190 -13.38 -20.84 -7.49
N GLU A 191 -14.03 -20.25 -8.48
CA GLU A 191 -13.53 -20.12 -9.86
C GLU A 191 -12.87 -18.77 -10.15
N VAL A 192 -12.54 -17.96 -9.13
CA VAL A 192 -11.93 -16.64 -9.35
C VAL A 192 -10.52 -16.81 -9.93
N GLU A 193 -10.22 -16.10 -11.02
CA GLU A 193 -8.86 -15.99 -11.59
C GLU A 193 -7.98 -15.20 -10.62
N LYS A 194 -7.35 -15.91 -9.69
CA LYS A 194 -6.58 -15.38 -8.57
C LYS A 194 -5.09 -15.69 -8.69
N THR A 195 -4.27 -14.87 -8.05
CA THR A 195 -2.81 -14.99 -8.07
C THR A 195 -2.25 -14.60 -6.72
N ASP A 196 -1.41 -15.46 -6.16
CA ASP A 196 -0.55 -15.13 -5.02
C ASP A 196 0.67 -14.35 -5.55
N LEU A 197 0.83 -13.12 -5.09
CA LEU A 197 1.92 -12.22 -5.47
C LEU A 197 3.08 -12.26 -4.45
N GLY A 198 2.85 -12.80 -3.25
CA GLY A 198 3.91 -12.88 -2.25
C GLY A 198 3.44 -13.60 -1.00
N THR A 199 4.37 -14.27 -0.34
CA THR A 199 4.11 -15.18 0.77
C THR A 199 4.66 -14.62 2.07
N MET A 200 3.87 -14.67 3.14
CA MET A 200 4.27 -14.34 4.49
C MET A 200 5.17 -15.44 5.04
N LEU A 201 6.34 -15.06 5.54
CA LEU A 201 7.35 -16.00 6.05
C LEU A 201 7.50 -15.93 7.58
N SER A 202 6.86 -14.95 8.20
CA SER A 202 6.78 -14.80 9.65
C SER A 202 5.63 -15.60 10.21
N ASP A 203 5.80 -16.11 11.43
CA ASP A 203 4.72 -16.64 12.24
C ASP A 203 4.42 -15.69 13.41
N VAL A 204 3.38 -14.87 13.25
CA VAL A 204 2.93 -13.88 14.24
C VAL A 204 1.78 -14.47 15.08
N HIS A 205 2.04 -14.67 16.37
CA HIS A 205 1.07 -15.19 17.35
C HIS A 205 1.42 -14.70 18.77
N THR A 206 1.68 -13.40 18.94
CA THR A 206 2.16 -12.83 20.21
C THR A 206 1.07 -12.67 21.27
N VAL A 207 -0.20 -12.78 20.89
CA VAL A 207 -1.35 -12.66 21.81
C VAL A 207 -1.73 -14.03 22.35
N GLU A 208 -1.88 -14.12 23.67
CA GLU A 208 -2.28 -15.35 24.37
C GLU A 208 -3.54 -15.97 23.76
N GLY A 209 -3.51 -17.28 23.53
CA GLY A 209 -4.60 -18.03 22.89
C GLY A 209 -4.50 -18.13 21.36
N SER A 210 -3.66 -17.30 20.71
CA SER A 210 -3.46 -17.37 19.27
C SER A 210 -2.64 -18.61 18.88
N PRO A 211 -3.12 -19.46 17.96
CA PRO A 211 -2.37 -20.64 17.53
C PRO A 211 -1.12 -20.26 16.72
N ALA A 212 -0.02 -20.98 16.99
CA ALA A 212 1.22 -20.89 16.22
C ALA A 212 1.07 -21.53 14.83
N ASP A 213 2.02 -21.25 13.95
CA ASP A 213 2.15 -21.75 12.58
C ASP A 213 0.95 -21.45 11.66
N MET A 214 0.31 -20.31 11.90
CA MET A 214 -0.89 -19.92 11.14
C MET A 214 -0.57 -18.94 10.03
N THR A 215 0.28 -17.94 10.28
CA THR A 215 0.56 -16.84 9.32
C THR A 215 1.73 -17.16 8.38
N ASN A 216 2.65 -18.04 8.78
CA ASN A 216 3.75 -18.48 7.94
C ASN A 216 3.27 -19.30 6.74
N ASN A 217 3.95 -19.14 5.62
CA ASN A 217 3.64 -19.81 4.35
C ASN A 217 2.21 -19.53 3.85
N ARG A 218 1.65 -18.36 4.18
CA ARG A 218 0.35 -17.88 3.70
C ARG A 218 0.51 -16.72 2.71
N PRO A 219 -0.48 -16.46 1.86
CA PRO A 219 -0.45 -15.28 1.01
C PRO A 219 -0.36 -14.00 1.83
N PHE A 220 0.57 -13.13 1.44
CA PHE A 220 0.82 -11.80 1.99
C PHE A 220 0.36 -10.69 1.05
N ILE A 221 0.49 -10.94 -0.26
CA ILE A 221 0.01 -10.06 -1.31
C ILE A 221 -0.77 -10.94 -2.27
N VAL A 222 -2.02 -10.60 -2.52
CA VAL A 222 -2.88 -11.36 -3.43
C VAL A 222 -3.48 -10.45 -4.47
N SER A 223 -3.85 -11.02 -5.60
CA SER A 223 -4.59 -10.30 -6.63
C SER A 223 -5.56 -11.20 -7.37
N ALA A 224 -6.54 -10.59 -8.01
CA ALA A 224 -7.49 -11.28 -8.86
C ALA A 224 -8.00 -10.38 -9.97
N LYS A 225 -8.61 -11.01 -10.98
CA LYS A 225 -9.30 -10.33 -12.06
C LYS A 225 -10.77 -10.73 -12.09
N LEU A 226 -11.67 -9.74 -12.14
CA LEU A 226 -13.12 -9.95 -12.11
C LEU A 226 -13.80 -9.03 -13.11
N GLY A 227 -14.49 -9.63 -14.08
CA GLY A 227 -15.08 -8.89 -15.19
C GLY A 227 -14.02 -8.04 -15.90
N LYS A 228 -14.21 -6.72 -15.90
CA LYS A 228 -13.27 -5.75 -16.50
C LYS A 228 -12.18 -5.26 -15.56
N GLY A 229 -12.36 -5.43 -14.24
CA GLY A 229 -11.49 -4.86 -13.22
C GLY A 229 -10.45 -5.84 -12.70
N LYS A 230 -9.45 -5.27 -12.02
CA LYS A 230 -8.48 -6.01 -11.21
C LYS A 230 -8.58 -5.56 -9.77
N VAL A 231 -8.28 -6.49 -8.88
CA VAL A 231 -8.21 -6.23 -7.45
C VAL A 231 -6.90 -6.75 -6.88
N ALA A 232 -6.43 -6.14 -5.80
CA ALA A 232 -5.27 -6.60 -5.06
C ALA A 232 -5.45 -6.35 -3.57
N SER A 233 -4.81 -7.16 -2.73
CA SER A 233 -4.79 -6.95 -1.29
C SER A 233 -3.39 -7.14 -0.72
N PHE A 234 -3.04 -6.29 0.23
CA PHE A 234 -1.91 -6.50 1.15
C PHE A 234 -2.45 -6.94 2.50
N VAL A 235 -1.91 -8.03 3.04
CA VAL A 235 -2.19 -8.45 4.42
C VAL A 235 -1.49 -7.53 5.41
N GLY A 236 -0.26 -7.10 5.10
CA GLY A 236 0.48 -6.10 5.88
C GLY A 236 0.23 -4.65 5.45
N HIS A 237 1.08 -3.75 5.93
CA HIS A 237 0.99 -2.30 5.79
C HIS A 237 2.19 -1.69 5.06
N PRO A 238 2.33 -1.88 3.73
CA PRO A 238 3.42 -1.24 2.99
C PRO A 238 3.33 0.28 3.04
N GLU A 239 2.13 0.86 3.07
CA GLU A 239 1.84 2.30 3.09
C GLU A 239 2.40 3.02 4.32
N CYS A 240 2.61 2.29 5.42
CA CYS A 240 3.19 2.81 6.64
C CYS A 240 4.63 2.30 6.89
N THR A 241 5.17 1.43 6.05
CA THR A 241 6.51 0.85 6.20
C THR A 241 7.56 1.66 5.43
N PRO A 242 8.48 2.40 6.09
CA PRO A 242 9.55 3.12 5.41
C PRO A 242 10.33 2.23 4.44
N GLY A 243 10.57 2.72 3.23
CA GLY A 243 11.23 1.98 2.16
C GLY A 243 10.32 1.07 1.32
N MET A 244 9.09 0.81 1.76
CA MET A 244 8.09 -0.02 1.05
C MET A 244 6.82 0.74 0.64
N ARG A 245 6.65 2.00 1.05
CA ARG A 245 5.43 2.81 0.81
C ARG A 245 5.07 2.94 -0.66
N TRP A 246 6.07 2.96 -1.54
CA TRP A 246 5.92 2.99 -3.00
C TRP A 246 5.18 1.77 -3.58
N MET A 247 5.06 0.67 -2.83
CA MET A 247 4.34 -0.53 -3.28
C MET A 247 2.84 -0.26 -3.45
N LEU A 248 2.25 0.66 -2.67
CA LEU A 248 0.84 1.01 -2.81
C LEU A 248 0.53 1.69 -4.16
N PRO A 249 1.15 2.82 -4.54
CA PRO A 249 0.89 3.41 -5.85
C PRO A 249 1.32 2.48 -7.01
N ARG A 250 2.34 1.63 -6.80
CA ARG A 250 2.74 0.60 -7.78
C ARG A 250 1.62 -0.40 -8.06
N ILE A 251 0.98 -0.97 -7.03
CA ILE A 251 -0.10 -1.94 -7.23
C ILE A 251 -1.35 -1.27 -7.82
N VAL A 252 -1.61 0.01 -7.48
CA VAL A 252 -2.70 0.79 -8.07
C VAL A 252 -2.51 0.92 -9.58
N ARG A 253 -1.30 1.28 -10.05
CA ARG A 253 -1.01 1.32 -11.50
C ARG A 253 -1.22 -0.03 -12.18
N TRP A 254 -0.75 -1.10 -11.55
CA TRP A 254 -0.95 -2.46 -12.07
C TRP A 254 -2.44 -2.82 -12.19
N ALA A 255 -3.23 -2.47 -11.17
CA ALA A 255 -4.64 -2.77 -11.10
C ALA A 255 -5.46 -1.96 -12.11
N THR A 256 -5.08 -0.70 -12.37
CA THR A 256 -5.72 0.16 -13.38
C THR A 256 -5.19 -0.06 -14.81
N ASN A 257 -4.25 -0.98 -15.03
CA ASN A 257 -3.54 -1.18 -16.30
C ASN A 257 -2.82 0.08 -16.82
N SER A 258 -2.36 0.92 -15.90
CA SER A 258 -1.61 2.11 -16.23
C SER A 258 -0.14 1.79 -16.53
N GLU A 259 0.53 2.71 -17.20
CA GLU A 259 1.98 2.62 -17.44
C GLU A 259 2.72 2.43 -16.11
N MET A 260 3.60 1.43 -16.04
CA MET A 260 4.42 1.18 -14.86
C MET A 260 5.63 2.12 -14.88
N ILE A 261 5.82 2.89 -13.82
CA ILE A 261 6.93 3.86 -13.70
C ILE A 261 7.95 3.40 -12.65
N SER A 262 9.19 3.85 -12.79
CA SER A 262 10.21 3.70 -11.74
C SER A 262 10.06 4.79 -10.67
N TYR A 263 10.22 4.42 -9.40
CA TYR A 263 10.27 5.37 -8.29
C TYR A 263 11.73 5.69 -7.92
N PRO A 264 12.01 6.89 -7.37
CA PRO A 264 13.36 7.25 -6.94
C PRO A 264 13.92 6.33 -5.85
N LYS A 265 15.25 6.13 -5.85
CA LYS A 265 15.97 5.38 -4.80
C LYS A 265 15.85 5.99 -3.40
N SER A 266 15.46 7.27 -3.30
CA SER A 266 15.15 7.91 -2.02
C SER A 266 13.89 7.35 -1.35
N VAL A 267 13.00 6.70 -2.11
CA VAL A 267 11.76 6.10 -1.63
C VAL A 267 11.80 4.58 -1.68
N VAL A 268 12.38 4.00 -2.73
CA VAL A 268 12.60 2.55 -2.84
C VAL A 268 13.82 2.17 -2.01
N ARG A 269 13.58 1.84 -0.72
CA ARG A 269 14.64 1.53 0.25
C ARG A 269 14.37 0.19 0.94
N PRO A 270 14.37 -0.94 0.21
CA PRO A 270 14.02 -2.25 0.77
C PRO A 270 15.00 -2.75 1.85
N ASP A 271 16.19 -2.15 1.93
CA ASP A 271 17.20 -2.41 2.98
C ASP A 271 17.07 -1.50 4.22
N PHE A 272 16.03 -0.67 4.29
CA PHE A 272 15.77 0.18 5.47
C PHE A 272 15.67 -0.67 6.73
N PHE A 273 14.91 -1.77 6.66
CA PHE A 273 14.93 -2.82 7.66
C PHE A 273 15.63 -4.06 7.12
N LYS A 274 16.39 -4.71 7.99
CA LYS A 274 17.20 -5.89 7.65
C LYS A 274 16.84 -7.14 8.45
N ASN A 275 16.04 -6.99 9.48
CA ASN A 275 15.70 -8.05 10.41
C ASN A 275 14.20 -8.01 10.72
N GLU A 276 13.66 -9.18 11.01
CA GLU A 276 12.31 -9.35 11.52
C GLU A 276 12.23 -8.78 12.94
N ILE A 277 11.09 -8.19 13.26
CA ILE A 277 10.81 -7.71 14.62
C ILE A 277 9.39 -8.15 14.98
N ILE A 278 9.27 -9.28 15.67
CA ILE A 278 7.99 -9.71 16.23
C ILE A 278 7.73 -8.92 17.51
N TYR A 279 6.56 -8.29 17.64
CA TYR A 279 6.24 -7.44 18.79
C TYR A 279 5.79 -8.29 19.98
N THR A 280 6.72 -9.10 20.50
CA THR A 280 6.57 -9.81 21.77
C THR A 280 6.36 -8.81 22.91
N LYS A 281 5.94 -9.30 24.08
CA LYS A 281 5.75 -8.49 25.27
C LYS A 281 6.97 -7.61 25.59
N ASP A 282 8.17 -8.18 25.57
CA ASP A 282 9.41 -7.44 25.85
C ASP A 282 9.66 -6.32 24.83
N ILE A 283 9.38 -6.58 23.54
CA ILE A 283 9.50 -5.56 22.51
C ILE A 283 8.44 -4.48 22.71
N GLN A 284 7.20 -4.83 23.02
CA GLN A 284 6.13 -3.86 23.30
C GLN A 284 6.45 -2.99 24.53
N GLU A 285 7.05 -3.55 25.57
CA GLU A 285 7.54 -2.81 26.73
C GLU A 285 8.64 -1.81 26.33
N LEU A 286 9.58 -2.22 25.47
CA LEU A 286 10.58 -1.30 24.91
C LEU A 286 9.94 -0.20 24.05
N GLN A 287 8.99 -0.54 23.19
CA GLN A 287 8.28 0.46 22.37
C GLN A 287 7.54 1.48 23.26
N THR A 288 6.90 1.01 24.33
CA THR A 288 6.20 1.84 25.32
C THR A 288 7.17 2.76 26.06
N LYS A 289 8.31 2.22 26.51
CA LYS A 289 9.38 3.00 27.15
C LYS A 289 9.86 4.12 26.22
N TYR A 290 10.24 3.80 24.99
CA TYR A 290 10.79 4.81 24.08
C TYR A 290 9.73 5.79 23.59
N TYR A 291 8.46 5.37 23.49
CA TYR A 291 7.36 6.29 23.29
C TYR A 291 7.27 7.34 24.40
N ALA A 292 7.30 6.92 25.67
CA ALA A 292 7.28 7.85 26.80
C ALA A 292 8.50 8.80 26.78
N ASN A 293 9.68 8.28 26.43
CA ASN A 293 10.92 9.05 26.35
C ASN A 293 10.92 10.14 25.26
N LEU A 294 10.04 10.09 24.25
CA LEU A 294 9.87 11.19 23.30
C LEU A 294 9.41 12.51 23.97
N SER A 295 8.90 12.43 25.21
CA SER A 295 8.53 13.60 26.03
C SER A 295 9.47 13.84 27.21
N GLY A 296 10.57 13.09 27.31
CA GLY A 296 11.50 13.13 28.43
C GLY A 296 12.54 14.26 28.38
N THR A 297 13.69 13.99 29.00
CA THR A 297 14.90 14.81 28.91
C THR A 297 15.44 14.87 27.47
N LYS A 298 16.40 15.77 27.21
CA LYS A 298 17.04 15.89 25.90
C LYS A 298 17.66 14.56 25.48
N GLU A 299 18.41 13.92 26.38
CA GLU A 299 19.13 12.68 26.12
C GLU A 299 18.15 11.54 25.82
N GLU A 300 17.09 11.43 26.63
CA GLU A 300 16.02 10.43 26.41
C GLU A 300 15.32 10.64 25.07
N LYS A 301 15.02 11.89 24.69
CA LYS A 301 14.41 12.20 23.39
C LYS A 301 15.31 11.83 22.22
N LEU A 302 16.59 12.16 22.31
CA LEU A 302 17.55 11.85 21.26
C LEU A 302 17.69 10.32 21.08
N GLU A 303 17.75 9.56 22.16
CA GLU A 303 17.76 8.09 22.10
C GLU A 303 16.43 7.54 21.58
N ALA A 304 15.30 8.05 22.09
CA ALA A 304 13.98 7.59 21.72
C ALA A 304 13.67 7.75 20.23
N ILE A 305 14.12 8.85 19.60
CA ILE A 305 13.95 9.03 18.16
C ILE A 305 14.58 7.86 17.37
N ASP A 306 15.81 7.46 17.72
CA ASP A 306 16.48 6.35 17.04
C ASP A 306 15.74 5.04 17.33
N LYS A 307 15.43 4.79 18.61
CA LYS A 307 14.82 3.52 19.03
C LYS A 307 13.41 3.32 18.48
N VAL A 308 12.63 4.39 18.32
CA VAL A 308 11.32 4.35 17.66
C VAL A 308 11.43 3.91 16.21
N ILE A 309 12.48 4.31 15.50
CA ILE A 309 12.74 3.88 14.13
C ILE A 309 13.27 2.44 14.11
N GLU A 310 14.28 2.14 14.92
CA GLU A 310 14.93 0.81 14.98
C GLU A 310 13.96 -0.30 15.37
N LEU A 311 13.03 -0.04 16.30
CA LEU A 311 12.01 -0.98 16.74
C LEU A 311 10.75 -0.97 15.87
N ALA A 312 10.76 -0.19 14.78
CA ALA A 312 9.63 -0.03 13.87
C ALA A 312 8.32 0.36 14.59
N CYS A 313 8.36 1.22 15.61
CA CYS A 313 7.17 1.56 16.39
C CYS A 313 6.15 2.35 15.55
N TRP A 314 5.07 1.70 15.10
CA TRP A 314 4.10 2.34 14.21
C TRP A 314 3.44 3.56 14.86
N SER A 315 2.88 3.42 16.06
CA SER A 315 2.16 4.52 16.71
C SER A 315 3.10 5.64 17.17
N SER A 316 4.27 5.30 17.70
CA SER A 316 5.20 6.27 18.29
C SER A 316 5.81 7.20 17.25
N LYS A 317 6.07 6.71 16.03
CA LYS A 317 6.67 7.52 14.95
C LYS A 317 5.82 8.75 14.61
N LYS A 318 4.50 8.70 14.88
CA LYS A 318 3.52 9.78 14.65
C LYS A 318 3.80 11.04 15.47
N TRP A 319 4.55 10.92 16.57
CA TRP A 319 4.86 12.03 17.48
C TRP A 319 6.13 12.81 17.13
N ILE A 320 6.98 12.25 16.26
CA ILE A 320 8.25 12.87 15.85
C ILE A 320 8.06 14.26 15.21
N PRO A 321 7.04 14.52 14.36
CA PRO A 321 6.77 15.88 13.86
C PRO A 321 6.59 16.94 14.96
N GLY A 322 5.99 16.56 16.10
CA GLY A 322 5.86 17.46 17.25
C GLY A 322 7.20 17.94 17.81
N MET A 323 8.24 17.12 17.69
CA MET A 323 9.59 17.40 18.19
C MET A 323 10.33 18.45 17.36
N LEU A 324 9.84 18.83 16.18
CA LEU A 324 10.32 20.01 15.46
C LEU A 324 10.08 21.32 16.22
N ARG A 325 9.27 21.29 17.27
CA ARG A 325 8.99 22.42 18.19
C ARG A 325 9.67 22.26 19.55
N ASP A 326 10.59 21.30 19.70
CA ASP A 326 11.32 21.13 20.96
C ASP A 326 12.14 22.39 21.29
N LYS A 327 12.43 22.63 22.57
CA LYS A 327 13.26 23.74 23.03
C LYS A 327 14.73 23.55 22.64
N ASP A 328 15.18 22.30 22.55
CA ASP A 328 16.57 21.96 22.23
C ASP A 328 16.79 21.80 20.71
N ALA A 329 17.86 22.43 20.20
CA ALA A 329 18.18 22.44 18.77
C ALA A 329 18.62 21.07 18.24
N ASP A 330 19.29 20.25 19.06
CA ASP A 330 19.75 18.92 18.64
C ASP A 330 18.55 17.97 18.47
N VAL A 331 17.55 18.11 19.34
CA VAL A 331 16.28 17.36 19.25
C VAL A 331 15.55 17.72 17.96
N ARG A 332 15.41 19.02 17.64
CA ARG A 332 14.78 19.48 16.39
C ARG A 332 15.54 18.97 15.16
N ALA A 333 16.86 19.10 15.16
CA ALA A 333 17.71 18.61 14.07
C ALA A 333 17.56 17.09 13.87
N LYS A 334 17.52 16.31 14.95
CA LYS A 334 17.34 14.86 14.89
C LYS A 334 15.94 14.46 14.42
N ALA A 335 14.91 15.12 14.93
CA ALA A 335 13.53 14.91 14.49
C ALA A 335 13.37 15.15 12.98
N SER A 336 14.01 16.19 12.44
CA SER A 336 13.97 16.48 11.00
C SER A 336 14.60 15.38 10.14
N ARG A 337 15.68 14.73 10.60
CA ARG A 337 16.28 13.58 9.93
C ARG A 337 15.36 12.35 10.01
N ALA A 338 14.78 12.12 11.19
CA ALA A 338 13.84 11.04 11.41
C ALA A 338 12.60 11.14 10.51
N ILE A 339 12.05 12.34 10.31
CA ILE A 339 10.93 12.60 9.39
C ILE A 339 11.26 12.16 7.96
N VAL A 340 12.46 12.47 7.47
CA VAL A 340 12.92 12.01 6.14
C VAL A 340 13.08 10.49 6.12
N LEU A 341 13.73 9.91 7.14
CA LEU A 341 13.92 8.46 7.24
C LEU A 341 12.61 7.69 7.26
N LEU A 342 11.59 8.23 7.91
CA LEU A 342 10.26 7.64 8.02
C LEU A 342 9.33 8.03 6.85
N GLU A 343 9.82 8.83 5.91
CA GLU A 343 9.09 9.33 4.74
C GLU A 343 7.83 10.13 5.11
N ARG A 344 7.84 10.85 6.23
CA ARG A 344 6.67 11.55 6.79
C ARG A 344 6.35 12.84 6.04
N THR A 345 5.88 12.70 4.80
CA THR A 345 5.50 13.80 3.90
C THR A 345 4.29 14.59 4.42
N ASP A 346 3.48 14.01 5.30
CA ASP A 346 2.47 14.71 6.09
C ASP A 346 3.06 15.83 6.97
N ALA A 347 4.32 15.70 7.41
CA ALA A 347 5.00 16.69 8.25
C ALA A 347 5.69 17.81 7.46
N LEU A 348 5.48 17.91 6.14
CA LEU A 348 6.04 19.00 5.32
C LEU A 348 5.70 20.40 5.88
N PRO A 349 4.43 20.72 6.22
CA PRO A 349 4.09 22.03 6.78
C PRO A 349 4.79 22.30 8.13
N ASP A 350 4.91 21.29 8.99
CA ASP A 350 5.63 21.40 10.26
C ASP A 350 7.12 21.73 10.02
N LEU A 351 7.74 21.06 9.06
CA LEU A 351 9.15 21.22 8.73
C LEU A 351 9.44 22.57 8.07
N GLU A 352 8.55 23.04 7.19
CA GLU A 352 8.63 24.38 6.60
C GLU A 352 8.60 25.47 7.68
N MET A 353 7.66 25.37 8.62
CA MET A 353 7.58 26.33 9.73
C MET A 353 8.76 26.22 10.69
N ALA A 354 9.31 25.01 10.90
CA ALA A 354 10.51 24.82 11.70
C ALA A 354 11.72 25.54 11.07
N VAL A 355 11.92 25.45 9.75
CA VAL A 355 12.99 26.18 9.03
C VAL A 355 12.86 27.69 9.21
N VAL A 356 11.64 28.23 9.10
CA VAL A 356 11.38 29.66 9.24
C VAL A 356 11.73 30.15 10.65
N ASN A 357 11.31 29.41 11.67
CA ASN A 357 11.41 29.81 13.07
C ASN A 357 12.77 29.50 13.71
N GLU A 358 13.61 28.67 13.07
CA GLU A 358 14.90 28.26 13.64
C GLU A 358 15.90 29.42 13.71
N LYS A 359 16.52 29.54 14.88
CA LYS A 359 17.51 30.57 15.24
C LYS A 359 18.92 30.01 15.37
N ASN A 360 19.08 28.71 15.60
CA ASN A 360 20.37 28.03 15.61
C ASN A 360 20.79 27.69 14.17
N ASP A 361 21.92 28.23 13.71
CA ASP A 361 22.35 28.12 12.30
C ASP A 361 22.59 26.68 11.84
N ASP A 362 23.21 25.84 12.68
CA ASP A 362 23.49 24.43 12.34
C ASP A 362 22.20 23.61 12.23
N CYS A 363 21.28 23.79 13.19
CA CYS A 363 19.96 23.17 13.14
C CYS A 363 19.18 23.66 11.91
N LYS A 364 19.23 24.96 11.60
CA LYS A 364 18.54 25.54 10.45
C LYS A 364 19.01 24.93 9.15
N LYS A 365 20.32 24.76 8.99
CA LYS A 365 20.92 24.08 7.84
C LYS A 365 20.44 22.64 7.73
N GLN A 366 20.39 21.89 8.84
CA GLN A 366 19.86 20.53 8.85
C GLN A 366 18.37 20.49 8.47
N LEU A 367 17.54 21.38 9.02
CA LEU A 367 16.11 21.47 8.71
C LEU A 367 15.90 21.77 7.22
N GLN A 368 16.70 22.66 6.63
CA GLN A 368 16.66 22.97 5.21
C GLN A 368 17.02 21.77 4.33
N THR A 369 18.07 21.01 4.69
CA THR A 369 18.42 19.76 3.99
C THR A 369 17.27 18.76 4.09
N SER A 370 16.74 18.52 5.29
CA SER A 370 15.62 17.59 5.48
C SER A 370 14.37 18.01 4.72
N LEU A 371 14.09 19.31 4.61
CA LEU A 371 12.97 19.83 3.83
C LEU A 371 13.13 19.54 2.33
N GLN A 372 14.34 19.73 1.80
CA GLN A 372 14.64 19.40 0.41
C GLN A 372 14.49 17.89 0.15
N ASP A 373 15.06 17.06 1.02
CA ASP A 373 15.01 15.61 0.90
C ASP A 373 13.56 15.08 0.99
N LEU A 374 12.76 15.61 1.92
CA LEU A 374 11.36 15.21 2.08
C LEU A 374 10.51 15.62 0.86
N LYS A 375 10.75 16.80 0.28
CA LYS A 375 10.08 17.23 -0.97
C LYS A 375 10.40 16.32 -2.14
N LEU A 376 11.62 15.77 -2.21
CA LEU A 376 12.01 14.85 -3.29
C LEU A 376 11.23 13.52 -3.26
N ILE A 377 10.63 13.13 -2.13
CA ILE A 377 9.79 11.91 -2.02
C ILE A 377 8.51 12.04 -2.85
N LEU A 378 7.91 13.24 -2.91
CA LEU A 378 6.61 13.48 -3.57
C LEU A 378 6.67 13.63 -5.10
N GLY A 379 7.86 13.47 -5.69
CA GLY A 379 8.10 13.68 -7.12
C GLY A 379 8.11 15.17 -7.53
N LYS A 380 8.81 15.50 -8.62
CA LYS A 380 9.09 16.88 -9.04
C LYS A 380 7.87 17.72 -9.48
N ASN A 381 6.66 17.14 -9.55
CA ASN A 381 5.49 17.77 -10.18
C ASN A 381 4.40 18.22 -9.19
N ARG A 382 4.59 18.09 -7.87
CA ARG A 382 3.66 18.66 -6.88
C ARG A 382 4.17 20.05 -6.46
N LYS A 383 3.51 21.09 -6.96
CA LYS A 383 3.72 22.49 -6.55
C LYS A 383 3.05 22.76 -5.21
#